data_AF-A0A840DIL6-F1
#
_entry.id   AF-A0A840DIL6-F1
#
_cell.length_a   1.000
_cell.length_b   1.000
_cell.length_c   1.000
_cell.angle_alpha   90.00
_cell.angle_beta   90.00
_cell.angle_gamma   90.00
#
_symmetry.space_group_name_H-M   'P 1'
#
loop_
_entity.id
_entity.type
_entity.pdbx_description
1 polymer ?
#
loop_
_entity_poly.entity_id
_entity_poly.type
_entity_poly.pdbx_seq_one_letter_code
_entity_poly.pdbx_strand_id
1 'polypeptide(L)'
;MHMLPRTLWHSLVVAKTKPAVNLSAVTRTTFRVWPTDVDILLHMNNGKYLSVLDVARLEYTVRSGLWQKFKQHGIYTVVGAQTISYRKSLNPWRKFTVETRLIGMDQRAAYIEQRFVRRGEIYARAFIQGRFVKRSGGTATMAELCEILGVDQAAFPLPAELAAWAQAVKLPATRQAAPSIWE
;
A
#
# COMPACT_ATOMS: atom_id res chain seq x y z
N MET A 1 -9.33 18.93 1.92
CA MET A 1 -8.12 19.24 1.11
C MET A 1 -7.64 17.99 0.40
N HIS A 2 -7.38 18.12 -0.90
CA HIS A 2 -7.07 17.01 -1.80
C HIS A 2 -5.70 16.38 -1.47
N MET A 3 -5.54 15.07 -1.66
CA MET A 3 -4.26 14.39 -1.38
C MET A 3 -3.19 14.66 -2.46
N LEU A 4 -3.60 15.12 -3.64
CA LEU A 4 -2.72 15.33 -4.80
C LEU A 4 -1.45 16.14 -4.51
N PRO A 5 -1.48 17.30 -3.81
CA PRO A 5 -0.26 18.06 -3.54
C PRO A 5 0.75 17.24 -2.72
N ARG A 6 0.26 16.54 -1.68
CA ARG A 6 1.09 15.64 -0.85
C ARG A 6 1.64 14.49 -1.70
N THR A 7 0.81 13.86 -2.54
CA THR A 7 1.23 12.77 -3.42
C THR A 7 2.30 13.21 -4.40
N LEU A 8 2.11 14.33 -5.10
CA LEU A 8 3.05 14.88 -6.08
C LEU A 8 4.36 15.28 -5.42
N TRP A 9 4.32 15.94 -4.26
CA TRP A 9 5.52 16.28 -3.50
C TRP A 9 6.34 15.04 -3.14
N HIS A 10 5.70 14.02 -2.58
CA HIS A 10 6.40 12.80 -2.17
C HIS A 10 6.91 11.98 -3.35
N SER A 11 6.17 11.92 -4.46
CA SER A 11 6.55 11.11 -5.62
C SER A 11 7.59 11.78 -6.52
N LEU A 12 7.47 13.09 -6.74
CA LEU A 12 8.33 13.83 -7.67
C LEU A 12 9.61 14.34 -7.00
N VAL A 13 9.57 14.59 -5.68
CA VAL A 13 10.69 15.18 -4.94
C VAL A 13 11.28 14.18 -3.95
N VAL A 14 10.52 13.79 -2.92
CA VAL A 14 11.06 13.00 -1.79
C VAL A 14 11.55 11.63 -2.22
N ALA A 15 10.81 10.93 -3.08
CA ALA A 15 11.19 9.60 -3.54
C ALA A 15 12.47 9.61 -4.39
N LYS A 16 12.72 10.69 -5.14
CA LYS A 16 13.89 10.82 -6.03
C LYS A 16 15.17 11.21 -5.29
N THR A 17 15.06 11.87 -4.14
CA THR A 17 16.22 12.28 -3.34
C THR A 17 16.70 11.20 -2.39
N LYS A 18 15.93 10.13 -2.20
CA LYS A 18 16.27 9.02 -1.30
C LYS A 18 16.93 7.86 -2.04
N PRO A 19 17.79 7.08 -1.36
CA PRO A 19 18.45 5.94 -1.98
C PRO A 19 17.44 4.86 -2.39
N ALA A 20 17.81 4.14 -3.46
CA ALA A 20 17.13 2.94 -3.90
C ALA A 20 17.10 1.89 -2.79
N VAL A 21 16.09 1.02 -2.83
CA VAL A 21 15.90 -0.04 -1.83
C VAL A 21 15.60 -1.38 -2.48
N ASN A 22 16.01 -2.45 -1.82
CA ASN A 22 15.60 -3.80 -2.19
C ASN A 22 14.11 -4.02 -1.85
N LEU A 23 13.47 -4.98 -2.51
CA LEU A 23 12.05 -5.30 -2.28
C LEU A 23 11.75 -5.78 -0.85
N SER A 24 12.71 -6.45 -0.20
CA SER A 24 12.58 -6.92 1.17
C SER A 24 12.79 -5.83 2.23
N ALA A 25 13.29 -4.65 1.82
CA ALA A 25 13.65 -3.58 2.74
C ALA A 25 12.41 -2.84 3.28
N VAL A 26 12.57 -2.27 4.48
CA VAL A 26 11.57 -1.39 5.08
C VAL A 26 11.84 0.04 4.63
N THR A 27 10.92 0.64 3.88
CA THR A 27 11.00 2.08 3.55
C THR A 27 10.31 2.91 4.62
N ARG A 28 10.94 4.02 5.00
CA ARG A 28 10.43 4.98 5.98
C ARG A 28 10.09 6.31 5.33
N THR A 29 8.82 6.67 5.34
CA THR A 29 8.32 7.96 4.83
C THR A 29 7.79 8.80 5.99
N THR A 30 8.34 10.00 6.16
CA THR A 30 7.92 10.91 7.23
C THR A 30 6.82 11.84 6.73
N PHE A 31 5.79 12.00 7.56
CA PHE A 31 4.65 12.88 7.32
C PHE A 31 4.38 13.75 8.54
N ARG A 32 3.49 14.73 8.35
CA ARG A 32 2.90 15.53 9.40
C ARG A 32 1.38 15.51 9.23
N VAL A 33 0.65 15.38 10.35
CA VAL A 33 -0.80 15.58 10.38
C VAL A 33 -1.10 17.05 10.16
N TRP A 34 -1.79 17.39 9.08
CA TRP A 34 -2.25 18.74 8.81
C TRP A 34 -3.68 18.94 9.34
N PRO A 35 -4.12 20.19 9.58
CA PRO A 35 -5.51 20.47 9.98
C PRO A 35 -6.56 19.86 9.05
N THR A 36 -6.21 19.65 7.78
CA THR A 36 -7.11 19.07 6.79
C THR A 36 -7.13 17.54 6.79
N ASP A 37 -6.32 16.92 7.65
CA ASP A 37 -6.31 15.48 7.86
C ASP A 37 -7.17 15.08 9.07
N VAL A 38 -7.62 16.03 9.90
CA VAL A 38 -8.37 15.73 11.12
C VAL A 38 -9.88 15.85 10.91
N ASP A 39 -10.63 15.10 11.71
CA ASP A 39 -12.08 15.19 11.79
C ASP A 39 -12.53 16.04 13.00
N ILE A 40 -13.84 16.03 13.26
CA ILE A 40 -14.49 16.77 14.35
C ILE A 40 -13.99 16.36 15.75
N LEU A 41 -13.42 15.16 15.89
CA LEU A 41 -12.86 14.67 17.15
C LEU A 41 -11.40 15.08 17.33
N LEU A 42 -10.89 15.96 16.46
CA LEU A 42 -9.54 16.54 16.51
C LEU A 42 -8.41 15.52 16.47
N HIS A 43 -8.67 14.36 15.86
CA HIS A 43 -7.65 13.38 15.51
C HIS A 43 -7.67 13.13 14.01
N MET A 44 -6.57 12.57 13.50
CA MET A 44 -6.47 12.17 12.10
C MET A 44 -7.65 11.27 11.73
N ASN A 45 -8.37 11.66 10.68
CA ASN A 45 -9.52 10.94 10.17
C ASN A 45 -9.09 9.54 9.68
N ASN A 46 -9.91 8.52 9.95
CA ASN A 46 -9.62 7.13 9.59
C ASN A 46 -9.33 6.95 8.08
N GLY A 47 -10.10 7.60 7.21
CA GLY A 47 -9.87 7.56 5.76
C GLY A 47 -8.54 8.20 5.33
N LYS A 48 -8.04 9.16 6.12
CA LYS A 48 -6.73 9.79 5.86
C LYS A 48 -5.56 8.88 6.14
N TYR A 49 -5.68 7.90 7.04
CA TYR A 49 -4.64 6.89 7.20
C TYR A 49 -4.45 6.15 5.88
N LEU A 50 -5.53 5.60 5.31
CA LEU A 50 -5.48 4.87 4.05
C LEU A 50 -4.93 5.73 2.89
N SER A 51 -5.33 7.01 2.83
CA SER A 51 -4.79 7.94 1.85
C SER A 51 -3.27 8.18 2.00
N VAL A 52 -2.76 8.27 3.24
CA VAL A 52 -1.33 8.41 3.50
C VAL A 52 -0.57 7.13 3.16
N LEU A 53 -1.18 5.96 3.36
CA LEU A 53 -0.60 4.68 2.98
C LEU A 53 -0.33 4.60 1.47
N ASP A 54 -1.23 5.12 0.62
CA ASP A 54 -1.00 5.21 -0.83
C ASP A 54 0.25 6.01 -1.18
N VAL A 55 0.45 7.16 -0.54
CA VAL A 55 1.62 8.02 -0.77
C VAL A 55 2.91 7.31 -0.33
N ALA A 56 2.88 6.64 0.82
CA ALA A 56 4.02 5.87 1.30
C ALA A 56 4.33 4.65 0.42
N ARG A 57 3.30 3.96 -0.13
CA ARG A 57 3.49 2.88 -1.10
C ARG A 57 4.07 3.38 -2.40
N LEU A 58 3.65 4.56 -2.87
CA LEU A 58 4.21 5.15 -4.08
C LEU A 58 5.71 5.42 -3.92
N GLU A 59 6.15 5.95 -2.77
CA GLU A 59 7.58 6.11 -2.47
C GLU A 59 8.31 4.76 -2.49
N TYR A 60 7.74 3.72 -1.86
CA TYR A 60 8.30 2.35 -1.90
C TYR A 60 8.44 1.84 -3.35
N THR A 61 7.39 1.95 -4.16
CA THR A 61 7.36 1.49 -5.56
C THR A 61 8.37 2.24 -6.43
N VAL A 62 8.58 3.54 -6.20
CA VAL A 62 9.60 4.31 -6.92
C VAL A 62 11.00 3.89 -6.50
N ARG A 63 11.28 3.81 -5.20
CA ARG A 63 12.62 3.51 -4.67
C ARG A 63 13.05 2.06 -4.87
N SER A 64 12.12 1.14 -5.02
CA SER A 64 12.38 -0.26 -5.36
C SER A 64 12.54 -0.51 -6.87
N GLY A 65 12.40 0.52 -7.70
CA GLY A 65 12.46 0.39 -9.16
C GLY A 65 11.21 -0.23 -9.81
N LEU A 66 10.26 -0.72 -9.01
CA LEU A 66 8.99 -1.29 -9.48
C LEU A 66 8.23 -0.33 -10.39
N TRP A 67 8.24 0.97 -10.07
CA TRP A 67 7.53 1.99 -10.84
C TRP A 67 7.93 1.97 -12.33
N GLN A 68 9.24 1.97 -12.61
CA GLN A 68 9.72 2.00 -13.98
C GLN A 68 9.44 0.68 -14.71
N LYS A 69 9.69 -0.45 -14.04
CA LYS A 69 9.42 -1.78 -14.61
C LYS A 69 7.94 -1.96 -14.96
N PHE A 70 7.04 -1.62 -14.05
CA PHE A 70 5.60 -1.69 -14.28
C PHE A 70 5.14 -0.74 -15.38
N LYS A 71 5.66 0.50 -15.40
CA LYS A 71 5.34 1.46 -16.45
C LYS A 71 5.76 0.97 -17.84
N GLN A 72 6.95 0.39 -17.98
CA GLN A 72 7.47 -0.17 -19.24
C GLN A 72 6.60 -1.31 -19.78
N HIS A 73 6.06 -2.15 -18.89
CA HIS A 73 5.21 -3.28 -19.25
C HIS A 73 3.70 -2.94 -19.27
N GLY A 74 3.34 -1.66 -19.09
CA GLY A 74 1.95 -1.24 -19.04
C GLY A 74 1.15 -1.86 -17.87
N ILE A 75 1.83 -2.23 -16.78
CA ILE A 75 1.24 -2.80 -15.57
C ILE A 75 1.01 -1.68 -14.55
N TYR A 76 -0.10 -1.77 -13.82
CA TYR A 76 -0.33 -0.93 -12.65
C TYR A 76 -0.95 -1.74 -11.51
N THR A 77 -0.74 -1.27 -10.29
CA THR A 77 -1.20 -1.95 -9.08
C THR A 77 -2.50 -1.32 -8.58
N VAL A 78 -3.46 -2.16 -8.23
CA VAL A 78 -4.71 -1.76 -7.56
C VAL A 78 -4.81 -2.45 -6.21
N VAL A 79 -5.42 -1.78 -5.23
CA VAL A 79 -5.71 -2.40 -3.93
C VAL A 79 -6.96 -3.24 -4.09
N GLY A 80 -6.83 -4.56 -3.92
CA GLY A 80 -7.96 -5.49 -3.95
C GLY A 80 -8.67 -5.57 -2.60
N ALA A 81 -7.90 -5.55 -1.52
CA ALA A 81 -8.39 -5.51 -0.15
C ALA A 81 -7.34 -4.85 0.75
N GLN A 82 -7.78 -4.24 1.83
CA GLN A 82 -6.89 -3.78 2.90
C GLN A 82 -7.62 -3.82 4.23
N THR A 83 -6.89 -4.10 5.29
CA THR A 83 -7.37 -4.00 6.67
C THR A 83 -6.44 -3.10 7.47
N ILE A 84 -6.98 -2.39 8.46
CA ILE A 84 -6.22 -1.49 9.32
C ILE A 84 -6.71 -1.58 10.76
N SER A 85 -5.78 -1.62 11.69
CA SER A 85 -6.03 -1.58 13.13
C SER A 85 -5.42 -0.31 13.72
N TYR A 86 -6.17 0.36 14.59
CA TYR A 86 -5.76 1.60 15.25
C TYR A 86 -5.49 1.33 16.73
N ARG A 87 -4.32 1.75 17.21
CA ARG A 87 -3.91 1.65 18.63
C ARG A 87 -3.91 3.00 19.32
N LYS A 88 -3.42 4.05 18.65
CA LYS A 88 -3.31 5.41 19.19
C LYS A 88 -3.65 6.44 18.11
N SER A 89 -4.27 7.55 18.52
CA SER A 89 -4.63 8.65 17.63
C SER A 89 -3.44 9.55 17.29
N LEU A 90 -3.38 9.99 16.04
CA LEU A 90 -2.44 11.01 15.58
C LEU A 90 -3.14 12.38 15.60
N ASN A 91 -2.70 13.25 16.52
CA ASN A 91 -3.26 14.59 16.68
C ASN A 91 -2.67 15.59 15.66
N PRO A 92 -3.32 16.74 15.44
CA PRO A 92 -2.83 17.80 14.55
C PRO A 92 -1.36 18.16 14.78
N TRP A 93 -0.67 18.52 13.69
CA TRP A 93 0.72 19.00 13.65
C TRP A 93 1.80 18.00 14.06
N ARG A 94 1.41 16.80 14.51
CA ARG A 94 2.36 15.76 14.91
C ARG A 94 3.05 15.17 13.68
N LYS A 95 4.37 15.07 13.75
CA LYS A 95 5.16 14.26 12.80
C LYS A 95 5.02 12.78 13.16
N PHE A 96 5.01 11.94 12.13
CA PHE A 96 5.00 10.48 12.23
C PHE A 96 5.69 9.87 11.01
N THR A 97 6.00 8.59 11.08
CA THR A 97 6.63 7.84 10.00
C THR A 97 5.72 6.70 9.58
N VAL A 98 5.58 6.48 8.27
CA VAL A 98 5.02 5.24 7.74
C VAL A 98 6.18 4.35 7.36
N GLU A 99 6.24 3.17 7.98
CA GLU A 99 7.09 2.07 7.57
C GLU A 99 6.31 1.21 6.56
N THR A 100 6.90 0.88 5.42
CA THR A 100 6.28 0.06 4.37
C THR A 100 7.21 -1.11 4.04
N ARG A 101 6.67 -2.33 3.97
CA ARG A 101 7.42 -3.55 3.65
C ARG A 101 6.56 -4.55 2.88
N LEU A 102 7.13 -5.20 1.87
CA LEU A 102 6.56 -6.42 1.27
C LEU A 102 6.68 -7.58 2.27
N ILE A 103 5.56 -8.24 2.58
CA ILE A 103 5.47 -9.36 3.53
C ILE A 103 5.40 -10.70 2.83
N GLY A 104 4.79 -10.76 1.64
CA GLY A 104 4.68 -12.00 0.89
C GLY A 104 3.96 -11.82 -0.43
N MET A 105 3.95 -12.89 -1.22
CA MET A 105 3.26 -12.98 -2.49
C MET A 105 2.48 -14.31 -2.54
N ASP A 106 1.32 -14.30 -3.18
CA ASP A 106 0.62 -15.50 -3.62
C ASP A 106 0.51 -15.52 -5.14
N GLN A 107 -0.20 -16.50 -5.72
CA GLN A 107 -0.33 -16.65 -7.17
C GLN A 107 -1.01 -15.45 -7.88
N ARG A 108 -1.63 -14.53 -7.14
CA ARG A 108 -2.51 -13.47 -7.66
C ARG A 108 -2.17 -12.06 -7.17
N ALA A 109 -1.51 -11.92 -6.03
CA ALA A 109 -1.36 -10.67 -5.32
C ALA A 109 -0.06 -10.60 -4.51
N ALA A 110 0.44 -9.38 -4.34
CA ALA A 110 1.52 -9.05 -3.42
C ALA A 110 0.93 -8.40 -2.16
N TYR A 111 1.55 -8.68 -1.01
CA TYR A 111 1.04 -8.27 0.30
C TYR A 111 2.03 -7.34 0.97
N ILE A 112 1.56 -6.15 1.34
CA ILE A 112 2.36 -5.12 1.98
C ILE A 112 1.83 -4.90 3.39
N GLU A 113 2.73 -4.83 4.36
CA GLU A 113 2.44 -4.27 5.67
C GLU A 113 2.88 -2.81 5.73
N GLN A 114 2.04 -1.97 6.32
CA GLN A 114 2.38 -0.60 6.64
C GLN A 114 2.07 -0.25 8.07
N ARG A 115 3.01 0.45 8.73
CA ARG A 115 2.89 0.84 10.13
C ARG A 115 3.05 2.33 10.27
N PHE A 116 2.10 2.97 10.95
CA PHE A 116 2.24 4.33 11.43
C PHE A 116 3.03 4.28 12.73
N VAL A 117 4.22 4.87 12.74
CA VAL A 117 5.15 4.85 13.87
C VAL A 117 5.41 6.28 14.34
N ARG A 118 5.35 6.49 15.65
CA ARG A 118 5.71 7.76 16.28
C ARG A 118 6.35 7.49 17.63
N ARG A 119 7.50 8.14 17.88
CA ARG A 119 8.30 7.98 19.12
C ARG A 119 8.60 6.50 19.43
N GLY A 120 8.96 5.73 18.40
CA GLY A 120 9.30 4.31 18.53
C GLY A 120 8.11 3.36 18.67
N GLU A 121 6.87 3.86 18.75
CA GLU A 121 5.69 3.04 18.93
C GLU A 121 4.78 2.99 17.70
N ILE A 122 4.11 1.86 17.49
CA ILE A 122 3.06 1.69 16.47
C ILE A 122 1.80 2.44 16.93
N TYR A 123 1.23 3.25 16.06
CA TYR A 123 -0.04 3.97 16.25
C TYR A 123 -1.16 3.29 15.47
N ALA A 124 -0.87 2.82 14.26
CA ALA A 124 -1.77 2.02 13.45
C ALA A 124 -0.98 1.06 12.58
N ARG A 125 -1.59 -0.07 12.22
CA ARG A 125 -0.99 -1.10 11.35
C ARG A 125 -2.01 -1.50 10.29
N ALA A 126 -1.56 -1.62 9.05
CA ALA A 126 -2.38 -2.04 7.93
C ALA A 126 -1.71 -3.17 7.15
N PHE A 127 -2.55 -4.07 6.62
CA PHE A 127 -2.16 -5.06 5.63
C PHE A 127 -2.93 -4.78 4.34
N ILE A 128 -2.22 -4.83 3.22
CA ILE A 128 -2.73 -4.41 1.91
C ILE A 128 -2.45 -5.50 0.90
N GLN A 129 -3.51 -5.93 0.21
CA GLN A 129 -3.44 -6.84 -0.93
C GLN A 129 -3.39 -6.02 -2.22
N GLY A 130 -2.22 -6.02 -2.87
CA GLY A 130 -1.99 -5.42 -4.17
C GLY A 130 -2.19 -6.42 -5.31
N ARG A 131 -3.07 -6.09 -6.24
CA ARG A 131 -3.30 -6.85 -7.48
C ARG A 131 -2.78 -6.07 -8.67
N PHE A 132 -2.46 -6.76 -9.75
CA PHE A 132 -1.79 -6.18 -10.90
C PHE A 132 -2.66 -6.29 -12.14
N VAL A 133 -2.82 -5.17 -12.85
CA VAL A 133 -3.70 -5.02 -14.00
C VAL A 133 -2.91 -4.48 -15.16
N LYS A 134 -3.19 -4.97 -16.38
CA LYS A 134 -2.57 -4.50 -17.61
C LYS A 134 -3.40 -3.36 -18.20
N ARG A 135 -2.73 -2.35 -18.76
CA ARG A 135 -3.37 -1.25 -19.50
C ARG A 135 -4.11 -1.73 -20.74
N SER A 136 -3.65 -2.82 -21.35
CA SER A 136 -4.33 -3.50 -22.46
C SER A 136 -5.63 -4.22 -22.05
N GLY A 137 -5.96 -4.23 -20.75
CA GLY A 137 -7.06 -5.00 -20.20
C GLY A 137 -6.60 -6.35 -19.62
N GLY A 138 -7.33 -6.81 -18.60
CA GLY A 138 -7.04 -8.06 -17.88
C GLY A 138 -6.03 -7.91 -16.73
N THR A 139 -5.79 -9.01 -16.02
CA THR A 139 -4.87 -9.07 -14.87
C THR A 139 -3.50 -9.58 -15.28
N ALA A 140 -2.44 -9.02 -14.70
CA ALA A 140 -1.10 -9.60 -14.79
C ALA A 140 -0.96 -10.73 -13.76
N THR A 141 -0.37 -11.86 -14.17
CA THR A 141 -0.17 -13.00 -13.27
C THR A 141 1.04 -12.77 -12.36
N MET A 142 1.11 -13.46 -11.22
CA MET A 142 2.30 -13.36 -10.38
C MET A 142 3.55 -13.91 -11.07
N ALA A 143 3.41 -14.94 -11.90
CA ALA A 143 4.52 -15.50 -12.67
C ALA A 143 5.12 -14.48 -13.65
N GLU A 144 4.27 -13.77 -14.42
CA GLU A 144 4.70 -12.67 -15.30
C GLU A 144 5.44 -11.58 -14.53
N LEU A 145 4.97 -11.24 -13.32
CA LEU A 145 5.63 -10.25 -12.49
C LEU A 145 6.97 -10.74 -11.98
N CYS A 146 7.06 -11.99 -11.53
CA CYS A 146 8.32 -12.57 -11.05
C CYS A 146 9.38 -12.56 -12.15
N GLU A 147 9.01 -12.88 -13.38
CA GLU A 147 9.87 -12.78 -14.56
C GLU A 147 10.35 -11.34 -14.84
N ILE A 148 9.42 -10.37 -14.90
CA ILE A 148 9.76 -8.94 -15.11
C ILE A 148 10.66 -8.41 -14.00
N LEU A 149 10.41 -8.84 -12.76
CA LEU A 149 11.13 -8.38 -11.60
C LEU A 149 12.47 -9.08 -11.42
N GLY A 150 12.66 -10.26 -12.02
CA GLY A 150 13.83 -11.12 -11.81
C GLY A 150 13.87 -11.66 -10.37
N VAL A 151 12.71 -12.01 -9.81
CA VAL A 151 12.58 -12.49 -8.44
C VAL A 151 11.88 -13.84 -8.41
N ASP A 152 12.29 -14.67 -7.46
CA ASP A 152 11.55 -15.89 -7.15
C ASP A 152 10.41 -15.58 -6.18
N GLN A 153 9.20 -16.01 -6.53
CA GLN A 153 8.04 -15.93 -5.65
C GLN A 153 8.29 -16.67 -4.33
N ALA A 154 9.00 -17.79 -4.36
CA ALA A 154 9.28 -18.61 -3.18
C ALA A 154 10.15 -17.88 -2.15
N ALA A 155 10.89 -16.84 -2.56
CA ALA A 155 11.62 -15.97 -1.64
C ALA A 155 10.71 -15.09 -0.77
N PHE A 156 9.42 -14.99 -1.11
CA PHE A 156 8.43 -14.16 -0.42
C PHE A 156 7.18 -14.95 -0.04
N PRO A 157 7.29 -15.98 0.82
CA PRO A 157 6.14 -16.79 1.22
C PRO A 157 5.11 -15.94 1.98
N LEU A 158 3.84 -16.07 1.61
CA LEU A 158 2.75 -15.39 2.31
C LEU A 158 2.44 -16.10 3.65
N PRO A 159 2.42 -15.39 4.79
CA PRO A 159 1.96 -15.96 6.06
C PRO A 159 0.52 -16.50 5.96
N ALA A 160 0.28 -17.68 6.55
CA ALA A 160 -1.01 -18.38 6.46
C ALA A 160 -2.20 -17.52 6.93
N GLU A 161 -2.02 -16.73 7.97
CA GLU A 161 -3.04 -15.81 8.49
C GLU A 161 -3.47 -14.76 7.44
N LEU A 162 -2.52 -14.23 6.67
CA LEU A 162 -2.81 -13.26 5.60
C LEU A 162 -3.47 -13.93 4.40
N ALA A 163 -3.10 -15.17 4.10
CA ALA A 163 -3.79 -15.97 3.07
C ALA A 163 -5.24 -16.22 3.46
N ALA A 164 -5.49 -16.65 4.71
CA ALA A 164 -6.82 -16.88 5.25
C ALA A 164 -7.66 -15.58 5.26
N TRP A 165 -7.08 -14.47 5.72
CA TRP A 165 -7.72 -13.16 5.68
C TRP A 165 -8.13 -12.77 4.25
N ALA A 166 -7.20 -12.87 3.29
CA ALA A 166 -7.44 -12.50 1.91
C ALA A 166 -8.56 -13.32 1.26
N GLN A 167 -8.65 -14.60 1.61
CA GLN A 167 -9.73 -15.47 1.15
C GLN A 167 -11.07 -15.09 1.79
N ALA A 168 -11.07 -14.74 3.09
CA ALA A 168 -12.28 -14.39 3.83
C ALA A 168 -12.94 -13.08 3.34
N VAL A 169 -12.14 -12.08 2.93
CA VAL A 169 -12.66 -10.77 2.48
C VAL A 169 -12.87 -10.67 0.97
N LYS A 170 -12.70 -11.76 0.24
CA LYS A 170 -12.73 -11.76 -1.22
C LYS A 170 -14.15 -11.54 -1.75
N LEU A 171 -14.35 -10.44 -2.47
CA LEU A 171 -15.57 -10.20 -3.24
C LEU A 171 -15.59 -10.99 -4.57
N PRO A 172 -16.78 -11.23 -5.15
CA PRO A 172 -16.91 -11.78 -6.50
C PRO A 172 -16.09 -10.98 -7.53
N ALA A 173 -15.67 -11.64 -8.60
CA ALA A 173 -14.93 -10.96 -9.66
C ALA A 173 -15.81 -9.89 -10.31
N THR A 174 -15.22 -8.82 -10.87
CA THR A 174 -15.98 -7.71 -11.51
C THR A 174 -16.89 -8.16 -12.66
N ARG A 175 -16.64 -9.34 -13.25
CA ARG A 175 -17.49 -9.95 -14.30
C ARG A 175 -18.63 -10.81 -13.75
N GLN A 176 -18.69 -11.02 -12.44
CA GLN A 176 -19.73 -11.79 -11.74
C GLN A 176 -20.67 -10.82 -11.03
N ALA A 177 -21.95 -11.16 -10.94
CA ALA A 177 -22.91 -10.37 -10.19
C ALA A 177 -22.59 -10.37 -8.68
N ALA A 178 -22.76 -9.22 -8.04
CA ALA A 178 -22.64 -9.03 -6.59
C ALA A 178 -23.72 -8.02 -6.13
N PRO A 179 -25.00 -8.43 -6.08
CA PRO A 179 -26.10 -7.52 -5.79
C PRO A 179 -26.06 -7.04 -4.34
N SER A 180 -26.42 -5.77 -4.12
CA SER A 180 -26.64 -5.21 -2.78
C SER A 180 -28.06 -5.54 -2.33
N ILE A 181 -28.19 -6.50 -1.41
CA ILE A 181 -29.48 -7.04 -0.94
C ILE A 181 -29.76 -6.68 0.53
N TRP A 182 -29.25 -5.53 0.98
CA TRP A 182 -29.54 -5.02 2.32
C TRP A 182 -30.98 -4.50 2.35
N GLU A 183 -31.77 -5.00 3.32
CA GLU A 183 -33.09 -4.45 3.66
C GLU A 183 -32.97 -3.14 4.45
#